data_AF-A0A0F9E8P5-F1
#
_entry.id   AF-A0A0F9E8P5-F1
#
_cell.length_a   1.000
_cell.length_b   1.000
_cell.length_c   1.000
_cell.angle_alpha   90.00
_cell.angle_beta   90.00
_cell.angle_gamma   90.00
#
_symmetry.space_group_name_H-M   'P 1'
#
loop_
_entity.id
_entity.type
_entity.pdbx_description
1 polymer ?
#
loop_
_entity_poly.entity_id
_entity_poly.type
_entity_poly.pdbx_seq_one_letter_code
_entity_poly.pdbx_strand_id
1 'polypeptide(L)'
;TSTEGDIWPEEYPLVVSGHIHNEQRLQSNIYYTGSSMQHAFGETANKTIAFLTFSNNKFRLQKIDLEMRKKKIVYLDVEDADKFTPETNTYTKLVLKGRPEQFKVFRRGQTYKALQKMGIAISFSPEGDIVQADRAIQKRNILDILKDMIKDDDKYVHAAFNELRGPRVPRDPYYF
;
A
#
# COMPACT_ATOMS: atom_id res chain seq x y z
N THR A 1 3.81 -7.87 -18.39
CA THR A 1 4.26 -6.76 -17.52
C THR A 1 5.75 -6.65 -17.69
N SER A 2 6.27 -5.53 -18.19
CA SER A 2 7.73 -5.35 -18.29
C SER A 2 8.33 -5.33 -16.88
N THR A 3 9.37 -6.12 -16.65
CA THR A 3 10.11 -6.14 -15.36
C THR A 3 11.15 -5.04 -15.28
N GLU A 4 11.50 -4.46 -16.42
CA GLU A 4 12.49 -3.40 -16.57
C GLU A 4 11.76 -2.22 -17.22
N GLY A 5 11.74 -1.07 -16.54
CA GLY A 5 11.23 0.18 -17.13
C GLY A 5 12.22 0.74 -18.15
N ASP A 6 11.74 1.56 -19.07
CA ASP A 6 12.63 2.24 -20.01
C ASP A 6 13.63 3.12 -19.24
N ILE A 7 14.91 2.98 -19.57
CA ILE A 7 15.96 3.82 -19.00
C ILE A 7 15.76 5.24 -19.54
N TRP A 8 15.70 6.21 -18.63
CA TRP A 8 15.65 7.64 -18.96
C TRP A 8 16.93 8.32 -18.46
N PRO A 9 17.91 8.57 -19.35
CA PRO A 9 19.17 9.21 -19.01
C PRO A 9 18.98 10.63 -18.44
N GLU A 10 19.87 11.10 -17.57
CA GLU A 10 19.76 12.41 -16.92
C GLU A 10 19.93 13.58 -17.89
N GLU A 11 20.64 13.38 -19.00
CA GLU A 11 20.81 14.35 -20.08
C GLU A 11 19.55 14.57 -20.92
N TYR A 12 18.56 13.68 -20.80
CA TYR A 12 17.30 13.82 -21.51
C TYR A 12 16.43 14.92 -20.90
N PRO A 13 15.47 15.45 -21.67
CA PRO A 13 14.55 16.46 -21.16
C PRO A 13 13.85 16.02 -19.87
N LEU A 14 13.50 17.01 -19.06
CA LEU A 14 12.67 16.81 -17.89
C LEU A 14 11.35 16.12 -18.26
N VAL A 15 11.01 15.08 -17.50
CA VAL A 15 9.73 14.39 -17.55
C VAL A 15 8.95 14.64 -16.27
N VAL A 16 7.72 15.09 -16.44
CA VAL A 16 6.71 15.19 -15.39
C VAL A 16 5.64 14.14 -15.68
N SER A 17 5.45 13.20 -14.77
CA SER A 17 4.59 12.04 -14.99
C SER A 17 3.61 11.79 -13.84
N GLY A 18 2.64 10.91 -14.10
CA GLY A 18 1.57 10.47 -13.19
C GLY A 18 1.62 8.97 -12.93
N HIS A 19 0.47 8.33 -12.70
CA HIS A 19 0.30 6.90 -12.37
C HIS A 19 0.72 6.48 -10.96
N ILE A 20 1.85 6.97 -10.44
CA ILE A 20 2.22 6.74 -9.03
C ILE A 20 1.50 7.74 -8.14
N HIS A 21 0.83 7.25 -7.10
CA HIS A 21 -0.03 8.07 -6.24
C HIS A 21 0.75 8.87 -5.18
N ASN A 22 1.98 8.46 -4.86
CA ASN A 22 2.85 9.23 -4.00
C ASN A 22 3.75 10.13 -4.84
N GLU A 23 3.90 11.38 -4.41
CA GLU A 23 4.89 12.28 -5.00
C GLU A 23 6.29 11.73 -4.75
N GLN A 24 7.10 11.73 -5.81
CA GLN A 24 8.48 11.28 -5.73
C GLN A 24 9.31 11.88 -6.86
N ARG A 25 10.61 12.02 -6.61
CA ARG A 25 11.60 12.36 -7.62
C ARG A 25 12.58 11.21 -7.72
N LEU A 26 12.60 10.55 -8.88
CA LEU A 26 13.47 9.39 -9.10
C LEU A 26 14.88 9.82 -9.50
N GLN A 27 14.98 10.87 -10.32
CA GLN A 27 16.23 11.42 -10.86
C GLN A 27 16.13 12.95 -10.98
N SER A 28 17.22 13.60 -11.38
CA SER A 28 17.25 15.05 -11.59
C SER A 28 16.22 15.52 -12.65
N ASN A 29 15.90 14.69 -13.63
CA ASN A 29 15.00 15.00 -14.74
C ASN A 29 13.69 14.17 -14.75
N ILE A 30 13.33 13.47 -13.66
CA ILE A 30 12.07 12.71 -13.59
C ILE A 30 11.31 13.03 -12.31
N TYR A 31 10.12 13.62 -12.46
CA TYR A 31 9.25 14.01 -11.35
C TYR A 31 7.87 13.38 -11.48
N TYR A 32 7.45 12.64 -10.44
CA TYR A 32 6.10 12.13 -10.30
C TYR A 32 5.31 13.03 -9.36
N THR A 33 4.21 13.59 -9.85
CA THR A 33 3.41 14.58 -9.11
C THR A 33 2.62 13.96 -7.95
N GLY A 34 2.41 12.64 -7.96
CA GLY A 34 1.47 11.98 -7.06
C GLY A 34 0.01 12.20 -7.46
N SER A 35 -0.90 11.59 -6.69
CA SER A 35 -2.33 11.88 -6.81
C SER A 35 -2.68 13.19 -6.09
N SER A 36 -3.71 13.89 -6.56
CA SER A 36 -4.21 15.13 -5.93
C SER A 36 -5.01 14.86 -4.64
N MET A 37 -5.46 13.63 -4.43
CA MET A 37 -6.20 13.19 -3.24
C MET A 37 -5.86 11.75 -2.85
N GLN A 38 -6.19 11.36 -1.62
CA GLN A 38 -5.99 9.98 -1.15
C GLN A 38 -7.06 9.04 -1.71
N HIS A 39 -6.64 8.04 -2.50
CA HIS A 39 -7.56 7.00 -2.96
C HIS A 39 -7.76 5.92 -1.90
N ALA A 40 -6.69 5.51 -1.20
CA ALA A 40 -6.72 4.50 -0.15
C ALA A 40 -6.21 5.01 1.20
N PHE A 41 -6.58 4.31 2.28
CA PHE A 41 -6.14 4.60 3.66
C PHE A 41 -4.64 4.31 3.91
N GLY A 42 -4.01 3.51 3.05
CA GLY A 42 -2.57 3.23 3.11
C GLY A 42 -1.70 4.23 2.35
N GLU A 43 -2.32 5.23 1.69
CA GLU A 43 -1.57 6.29 1.01
C GLU A 43 -1.19 7.40 1.98
N THR A 44 -0.09 8.08 1.66
CA THR A 44 0.33 9.28 2.39
C THR A 44 -0.77 10.34 2.39
N ALA A 45 -0.96 11.00 3.54
CA ALA A 45 -1.99 12.02 3.69
C ALA A 45 -1.61 13.39 3.10
N ASN A 46 -0.34 13.56 2.75
CA ASN A 46 0.19 14.77 2.15
C ASN A 46 -0.01 14.67 0.63
N LYS A 47 -1.15 15.16 0.16
CA LYS A 47 -1.49 15.24 -1.26
C LYS A 47 -1.51 16.69 -1.69
N THR A 48 -0.91 16.98 -2.83
CA THR A 48 -0.75 18.35 -3.33
C THR A 48 -0.95 18.40 -4.82
N ILE A 49 -1.35 19.56 -5.34
CA ILE A 49 -1.21 19.87 -6.75
C ILE A 49 0.19 20.45 -6.99
N ALA A 50 0.89 19.90 -7.98
CA ALA A 50 2.17 20.44 -8.44
C ALA A 50 1.91 21.58 -9.45
N PHE A 51 2.23 22.81 -9.06
CA PHE A 51 2.25 23.95 -9.95
C PHE A 51 3.68 24.15 -10.48
N LEU A 52 3.85 23.97 -11.78
CA LEU A 52 5.15 23.92 -12.43
C LEU A 52 5.33 25.14 -13.33
N THR A 53 6.39 25.90 -13.10
CA THR A 53 6.78 27.01 -13.97
C THR A 53 8.05 26.63 -14.71
N PHE A 54 7.99 26.56 -16.04
CA PHE A 54 9.10 26.16 -16.89
C PHE A 54 9.92 27.37 -17.35
N SER A 55 11.24 27.27 -17.25
CA SER A 55 12.18 28.29 -17.74
C SER A 55 13.54 27.64 -18.01
N ASN A 56 14.14 27.91 -19.18
CA ASN A 56 15.49 27.47 -19.56
C ASN A 56 15.78 25.98 -19.27
N ASN A 57 14.90 25.08 -19.75
CA ASN A 57 14.95 23.63 -19.52
C ASN A 57 14.94 23.18 -18.05
N LYS A 58 14.56 24.08 -17.13
CA LYS A 58 14.34 23.80 -15.71
C LYS A 58 12.90 24.10 -15.36
N PHE A 59 12.47 23.61 -14.21
CA PHE A 59 11.19 23.96 -13.62
C PHE A 59 11.35 24.44 -12.20
N ARG A 60 10.49 25.37 -11.81
CA ARG A 60 10.22 25.68 -10.41
C ARG A 60 8.95 24.94 -10.00
N LEU A 61 9.03 24.22 -8.89
CA LEU A 61 7.92 23.51 -8.28
C LEU A 61 7.33 24.33 -7.14
N GLN A 62 6.03 24.59 -7.21
CA GLN A 62 5.23 25.00 -6.07
C GLN A 62 4.23 23.90 -5.76
N LYS A 63 4.23 23.42 -4.51
CA LYS A 63 3.25 22.44 -4.02
C LYS A 63 2.08 23.20 -3.41
N ILE A 64 0.87 22.92 -3.90
CA ILE A 64 -0.37 23.52 -3.41
C ILE A 64 -1.11 22.44 -2.62
N ASP A 65 -1.22 22.60 -1.30
CA ASP A 65 -2.11 21.78 -0.46
C ASP A 65 -3.53 22.32 -0.61
N LEU A 66 -4.47 21.43 -0.94
CA LEU A 66 -5.89 21.76 -1.07
C LEU A 66 -6.65 21.63 0.25
N GLU A 67 -5.97 21.24 1.34
CA GLU A 67 -6.55 21.02 2.67
C GLU A 67 -7.75 20.06 2.66
N MET A 68 -7.72 19.11 1.71
CA MET A 68 -8.77 18.10 1.58
C MET A 68 -8.82 17.20 2.81
N ARG A 69 -10.00 16.63 3.07
CA ARG A 69 -10.19 15.63 4.13
C ARG A 69 -9.22 14.46 3.95
N LYS A 70 -8.46 14.17 5.00
CA LYS A 70 -7.42 13.14 5.01
C LYS A 70 -8.00 11.80 5.47
N LYS A 71 -7.59 10.71 4.81
CA LYS A 71 -7.83 9.33 5.25
C LYS A 71 -6.72 8.91 6.21
N LYS A 72 -7.08 8.45 7.40
CA LYS A 72 -6.15 8.05 8.47
C LYS A 72 -6.51 6.67 9.01
N ILE A 73 -5.49 5.85 9.24
CA ILE A 73 -5.63 4.60 9.99
C ILE A 73 -5.12 4.86 11.40
N VAL A 74 -5.94 4.56 12.40
CA VAL A 74 -5.55 4.64 13.81
C VAL A 74 -5.50 3.23 14.36
N TYR A 75 -4.38 2.87 14.97
CA TYR A 75 -4.20 1.59 15.63
C TYR A 75 -4.29 1.80 17.14
N LEU A 76 -5.20 1.09 17.80
CA LEU A 76 -5.40 1.14 19.25
C LEU A 76 -5.60 -0.26 19.80
N ASP A 77 -5.34 -0.46 21.08
CA ASP A 77 -5.78 -1.66 21.77
C ASP A 77 -7.29 -1.56 22.06
N VAL A 78 -7.98 -2.71 22.10
CA VAL A 78 -9.44 -2.77 22.34
C VAL A 78 -9.80 -2.11 23.66
N GLU A 79 -8.92 -2.17 24.66
CA GLU A 79 -9.13 -1.60 25.99
C GLU A 79 -9.16 -0.05 25.98
N ASP A 80 -8.43 0.57 25.05
CA ASP A 80 -8.38 2.03 24.90
C ASP A 80 -9.40 2.58 23.89
N ALA A 81 -10.16 1.69 23.23
CA ALA A 81 -11.13 2.08 22.22
C ALA A 81 -12.24 3.00 22.76
N ASP A 82 -12.58 2.88 24.06
CA ASP A 82 -13.57 3.74 24.73
C ASP A 82 -13.09 5.18 24.95
N LYS A 83 -11.78 5.41 24.93
CA LYS A 83 -11.17 6.75 25.07
C LYS A 83 -10.96 7.42 23.71
N PHE A 84 -11.22 6.74 22.61
CA PHE A 84 -10.92 7.23 21.28
C PHE A 84 -11.90 8.33 20.84
N THR A 85 -11.37 9.50 20.53
CA THR A 85 -12.11 10.60 19.91
C THR A 85 -11.59 10.85 18.49
N PRO A 86 -12.45 10.78 17.46
CA PRO A 86 -12.02 11.01 16.08
C PRO A 86 -11.68 12.48 15.83
N GLU A 87 -10.65 12.71 15.01
CA GLU A 87 -10.28 14.04 14.54
C GLU A 87 -11.33 14.58 13.57
N THR A 88 -11.67 15.86 13.73
CA THR A 88 -12.55 16.57 12.79
C THR A 88 -11.92 16.63 11.40
N ASN A 89 -12.75 16.58 10.35
CA ASN A 89 -12.30 16.70 8.95
C ASN A 89 -11.38 15.54 8.47
N THR A 90 -11.47 14.37 9.10
CA THR A 90 -10.74 13.16 8.68
C THR A 90 -11.69 12.00 8.40
N TYR A 91 -11.36 11.19 7.40
CA TYR A 91 -11.92 9.86 7.25
C TYR A 91 -11.06 8.91 8.08
N THR A 92 -11.61 8.36 9.15
CA THR A 92 -10.86 7.49 10.05
C THR A 92 -11.25 6.03 9.87
N LYS A 93 -10.23 5.17 9.76
CA LYS A 93 -10.34 3.72 9.94
C LYS A 93 -9.64 3.34 11.25
N LEU A 94 -10.38 2.75 12.17
CA LEU A 94 -9.86 2.26 13.45
C LEU A 94 -9.50 0.78 13.32
N VAL A 95 -8.28 0.43 13.68
CA VAL A 95 -7.78 -0.95 13.75
C VAL A 95 -7.53 -1.27 15.22
N LEU A 96 -8.37 -2.12 15.78
CA LEU A 96 -8.30 -2.52 17.17
C LEU A 96 -7.47 -3.80 17.34
N LYS A 97 -6.59 -3.79 18.34
CA LYS A 97 -5.68 -4.87 18.69
C LYS A 97 -6.06 -5.48 20.03
N GLY A 98 -5.85 -6.79 20.16
CA GLY A 98 -6.08 -7.48 21.43
C GLY A 98 -6.70 -8.86 21.22
N ARG A 99 -7.39 -9.35 22.24
CA ARG A 99 -7.96 -10.70 22.23
C ARG A 99 -9.33 -10.73 21.55
N PRO A 100 -9.67 -11.78 20.78
CA PRO A 100 -10.96 -11.90 20.13
C PRO A 100 -12.16 -11.78 21.08
N GLU A 101 -12.01 -12.24 22.33
CA GLU A 101 -13.02 -12.15 23.37
C GLU A 101 -13.30 -10.69 23.74
N GLN A 102 -12.26 -9.88 23.93
CA GLN A 102 -12.37 -8.45 24.22
C GLN A 102 -13.07 -7.73 23.07
N PHE A 103 -12.69 -8.03 21.83
CA PHE A 103 -13.33 -7.41 20.66
C PHE A 103 -14.81 -7.78 20.53
N LYS A 104 -15.20 -9.03 20.84
CA LYS A 104 -16.62 -9.45 20.86
C LYS A 104 -17.44 -8.65 21.88
N VAL A 105 -16.87 -8.38 23.06
CA VAL A 105 -17.51 -7.56 24.09
C VAL A 105 -17.62 -6.10 23.60
N PHE A 106 -16.52 -5.52 23.11
CA PHE A 106 -16.50 -4.15 22.59
C PHE A 106 -17.52 -3.93 21.46
N ARG A 107 -17.62 -4.88 20.51
CA ARG A 107 -18.56 -4.82 19.39
C ARG A 107 -20.03 -4.73 19.81
N ARG A 108 -20.38 -5.23 21.00
CA ARG A 108 -21.74 -5.13 21.56
C ARG A 108 -21.97 -3.84 22.36
N GLY A 109 -20.89 -3.16 22.74
CA GLY A 109 -20.90 -1.93 23.52
C GLY A 109 -21.48 -0.72 22.77
N GLN A 110 -21.78 0.33 23.52
CA GLN A 110 -22.34 1.58 22.98
C GLN A 110 -21.31 2.38 22.19
N THR A 111 -20.04 2.36 22.61
CA THR A 111 -18.92 3.02 21.91
C THR A 111 -18.81 2.55 20.47
N TYR A 112 -18.87 1.24 20.22
CA TYR A 112 -18.82 0.69 18.87
C TYR A 112 -19.95 1.25 17.98
N LYS A 113 -21.18 1.32 18.50
CA LYS A 113 -22.33 1.88 17.77
C LYS A 113 -22.18 3.39 17.54
N ALA A 114 -21.64 4.12 18.51
CA ALA A 114 -21.39 5.55 18.39
C ALA A 114 -20.36 5.82 17.28
N LEU A 115 -19.23 5.11 17.29
CA LEU A 115 -18.19 5.22 16.26
C LEU A 115 -18.71 4.86 14.87
N GLN A 116 -19.54 3.81 14.74
CA GLN A 116 -20.19 3.47 13.47
C GLN A 116 -21.14 4.58 12.99
N LYS A 117 -21.93 5.18 13.89
CA LYS A 117 -22.83 6.30 13.54
C LYS A 117 -22.06 7.55 13.07
N MET A 118 -20.83 7.73 13.56
CA MET A 118 -19.92 8.78 13.10
C MET A 118 -19.25 8.44 11.75
N GLY A 119 -19.52 7.27 11.16
CA GLY A 119 -18.97 6.85 9.87
C GLY A 119 -17.55 6.27 9.95
N ILE A 120 -17.09 5.88 11.14
CA ILE A 120 -15.74 5.33 11.33
C ILE A 120 -15.74 3.85 10.99
N ALA A 121 -14.83 3.44 10.10
CA ALA A 121 -14.65 2.03 9.75
C ALA A 121 -13.83 1.34 10.85
N ILE A 122 -14.36 0.28 11.45
CA ILE A 122 -13.69 -0.47 12.53
C ILE A 122 -13.22 -1.83 12.00
N SER A 123 -11.99 -2.20 12.30
CA SER A 123 -11.37 -3.48 11.95
C SER A 123 -10.65 -4.04 13.17
N PHE A 124 -10.49 -5.37 13.23
CA PHE A 124 -9.84 -6.06 14.35
C PHE A 124 -8.63 -6.83 13.85
N SER A 125 -7.53 -6.76 14.58
CA SER A 125 -6.28 -7.48 14.35
C SER A 125 -5.89 -8.19 15.65
N PRO A 126 -5.82 -9.52 15.70
CA PRO A 126 -5.36 -10.25 16.89
C PRO A 126 -3.94 -9.83 17.29
N GLU A 127 -3.64 -9.87 18.59
CA GLU A 127 -2.26 -9.78 19.09
C GLU A 127 -1.41 -10.88 18.45
N GLY A 128 -0.37 -10.47 17.70
CA GLY A 128 0.54 -11.37 16.97
C GLY A 128 0.67 -11.07 15.47
N ASP A 129 -0.33 -10.42 14.86
CA ASP A 129 -0.39 -10.17 13.41
C ASP A 129 0.03 -8.76 12.98
N ILE A 130 0.68 -7.99 13.86
CA ILE A 130 1.17 -6.66 13.48
C ILE A 130 2.43 -6.83 12.61
N VAL A 131 2.18 -7.02 11.33
CA VAL A 131 3.08 -6.55 10.30
C VAL A 131 3.14 -5.02 10.45
N GLN A 132 4.18 -4.52 11.13
CA GLN A 132 4.57 -3.12 10.97
C GLN A 132 4.60 -2.84 9.46
N ALA A 133 4.09 -1.67 9.06
CA ALA A 133 4.00 -1.22 7.67
C ALA A 133 5.37 -0.96 7.01
N ASP A 134 6.39 -1.72 7.40
CA ASP A 134 7.75 -1.83 6.84
C ASP A 134 8.17 -3.31 6.66
N ARG A 135 7.25 -4.28 6.65
CA ARG A 135 7.61 -5.58 6.06
C ARG A 135 7.58 -5.45 4.56
N ALA A 136 8.78 -5.49 3.97
CA ALA A 136 8.99 -6.07 2.66
C ALA A 136 7.97 -7.20 2.49
N ILE A 137 7.04 -7.01 1.56
CA ILE A 137 6.04 -8.01 1.19
C ILE A 137 6.86 -9.26 0.91
N GLN A 138 6.87 -10.22 1.85
CA GLN A 138 7.38 -11.54 1.58
C GLN A 138 6.32 -12.10 0.63
N LYS A 139 6.50 -11.80 -0.66
CA LYS A 139 5.68 -12.28 -1.75
C LYS A 139 5.75 -13.79 -1.62
N ARG A 140 4.73 -14.40 -1.02
CA ARG A 140 4.43 -15.80 -1.33
C ARG A 140 4.28 -15.80 -2.84
N ASN A 141 5.22 -16.45 -3.50
CA ASN A 141 5.25 -16.44 -4.94
C ASN A 141 3.96 -17.14 -5.38
N ILE A 142 3.31 -16.63 -6.43
CA ILE A 142 2.06 -17.22 -6.94
C ILE A 142 2.23 -18.73 -7.20
N LEU A 143 3.45 -19.12 -7.57
CA LEU A 143 3.86 -20.52 -7.74
C LEU A 143 3.79 -21.36 -6.45
N ASP A 144 4.03 -20.78 -5.28
CA ASP A 144 3.97 -21.50 -4.00
C ASP A 144 2.51 -21.75 -3.58
N ILE A 145 1.63 -20.77 -3.82
CA ILE A 145 0.19 -20.91 -3.58
C ILE A 145 -0.40 -21.94 -4.56
N LEU A 146 -0.04 -21.86 -5.84
CA LEU A 146 -0.45 -22.85 -6.84
C LEU A 146 0.04 -24.25 -6.46
N LYS A 147 1.29 -24.38 -6.01
CA LYS A 147 1.86 -25.66 -5.60
C LYS A 147 1.13 -26.29 -4.41
N ASP A 148 0.66 -25.47 -3.47
CA ASP A 148 -0.12 -25.97 -2.32
C ASP A 148 -1.55 -26.35 -2.73
N MET A 149 -2.15 -25.65 -3.70
CA MET A 149 -3.48 -26.02 -4.23
C MET A 149 -3.47 -27.30 -5.08
N ILE A 150 -2.34 -27.63 -5.71
CA ILE A 150 -2.20 -28.81 -6.59
C ILE A 150 -1.94 -30.10 -5.79
N LYS A 151 -1.64 -30.01 -4.49
CA LYS A 151 -1.40 -31.21 -3.65
C LYS A 151 -2.60 -32.15 -3.55
N ASP A 152 -3.81 -31.67 -3.88
CA ASP A 152 -5.06 -32.41 -3.75
C ASP A 152 -5.70 -32.81 -5.11
N ASP A 153 -5.05 -32.55 -6.26
CA ASP A 153 -5.67 -32.71 -7.59
C ASP A 153 -4.97 -33.67 -8.58
N ASP A 154 -5.73 -34.12 -9.58
CA ASP A 154 -5.45 -35.15 -10.59
C ASP A 154 -4.13 -34.95 -11.39
N LYS A 155 -3.57 -36.05 -11.90
CA LYS A 155 -2.27 -36.18 -12.60
C LYS A 155 -2.06 -35.19 -13.75
N TYR A 156 -3.13 -34.68 -14.35
CA TYR A 156 -3.11 -33.74 -15.46
C TYR A 156 -2.76 -32.31 -15.02
N VAL A 157 -3.13 -31.91 -13.80
CA VAL A 157 -2.83 -30.58 -13.25
C VAL A 157 -1.33 -30.47 -12.91
N HIS A 158 -0.74 -31.57 -12.43
CA HIS A 158 0.70 -31.66 -12.19
C HIS A 158 1.54 -31.50 -13.47
N ALA A 159 1.07 -32.06 -14.60
CA ALA A 159 1.77 -31.95 -15.88
C ALA A 159 1.80 -30.49 -16.36
N ALA A 160 0.66 -29.79 -16.34
CA ALA A 160 0.56 -28.38 -16.73
C ALA A 160 1.38 -27.45 -15.83
N PHE A 161 1.43 -27.71 -14.51
CA PHE A 161 2.25 -26.93 -13.57
C PHE A 161 3.75 -27.09 -13.83
N ASN A 162 4.20 -28.28 -14.20
CA ASN A 162 5.60 -28.53 -14.52
C ASN A 162 6.01 -27.87 -15.85
N GLU A 163 5.10 -27.81 -16.82
CA GLU A 163 5.34 -27.10 -18.09
C GLU A 163 5.46 -25.58 -17.89
N LEU A 164 4.62 -25.00 -17.03
CA LEU A 164 4.69 -23.59 -16.63
C LEU A 164 5.98 -23.21 -15.88
N ARG A 165 6.68 -24.17 -15.27
CA ARG A 165 7.94 -23.91 -14.56
C ARG A 165 9.16 -23.75 -15.47
N GLY A 166 9.04 -24.10 -16.75
CA GLY A 166 10.13 -24.04 -17.73
C GLY A 166 11.33 -24.94 -17.38
N PRO A 167 12.21 -25.26 -18.35
CA PRO A 167 13.42 -26.03 -18.09
C PRO A 167 14.39 -25.21 -17.22
N ARG A 168 14.93 -25.83 -16.17
CA ARG A 168 16.02 -25.25 -15.37
C ARG A 168 17.27 -25.17 -16.26
N VAL A 169 17.65 -23.96 -16.65
CA VAL A 169 18.98 -23.72 -17.22
C VAL A 169 20.01 -23.98 -16.11
N PRO A 170 21.00 -24.87 -16.31
CA PRO A 170 22.09 -25.04 -15.35
C PRO A 170 22.86 -23.72 -15.23
N ARG A 171 23.16 -23.29 -14.01
CA ARG A 171 24.12 -22.20 -13.80
C ARG A 171 25.51 -22.74 -14.16
N ASP A 172 26.11 -22.16 -15.19
CA ASP A 172 27.49 -22.41 -15.59
C ASP A 172 28.43 -21.84 -14.50
N PRO A 173 29.41 -22.61 -13.98
CA PRO A 173 30.20 -22.21 -12.81
C PRO A 173 31.38 -21.26 -13.12
N TYR A 174 31.41 -20.61 -14.27
CA TYR A 174 32.45 -19.64 -14.60
C TYR A 174 31.81 -18.34 -15.03
N TYR A 175 31.82 -17.33 -14.16
CA TYR A 175 32.20 -15.93 -14.44
C TYR A 175 32.14 -15.17 -13.11
N PHE A 176 33.27 -14.54 -12.77
CA PHE A 176 33.47 -13.63 -11.64
C PHE A 176 32.78 -12.29 -11.86
#